data_AF-A0A957JIZ3-F1
#
_entry.id   AF-A0A957JIZ3-F1
#
_cell.length_a   1.000
_cell.length_b   1.000
_cell.length_c   1.000
_cell.angle_alpha   90.00
_cell.angle_beta   90.00
_cell.angle_gamma   90.00
#
_symmetry.space_group_name_H-M   'P 1'
#
loop_
_entity.id
_entity.type
_entity.pdbx_description
1 polymer ?
#
loop_
_entity_poly.entity_id
_entity_poly.type
_entity_poly.pdbx_seq_one_letter_code
_entity_poly.pdbx_strand_id
1 'polypeptide(L)'
;MGENGLPDIDSLWDYNRPLETEARFRALLPQAEAAGDQVYELVLLTQIARCHSLTGRYEGAHALLDQVAAALDDALFEDSAPFEDGAPALVRVRYLLER
;
A
#
# COMPACT_ATOMS: atom_id res chain seq x y z
N MET A 1 -17.39 -3.41 2.32
CA MET A 1 -16.82 -3.13 0.98
C MET A 1 -16.05 -1.83 1.12
N GLY A 2 -14.80 -1.78 0.65
CA GLY A 2 -14.04 -0.53 0.61
C GLY A 2 -14.68 0.45 -0.38
N GLU A 3 -14.32 1.73 -0.27
CA GLU A 3 -14.97 2.87 -0.92
C GLU A 3 -14.98 2.82 -2.46
N ASN A 4 -14.32 1.83 -3.07
CA ASN A 4 -14.21 1.63 -4.52
C ASN A 4 -14.62 0.22 -5.02
N GLY A 5 -15.40 -0.54 -4.24
CA GLY A 5 -15.78 -1.94 -4.56
C GLY A 5 -14.66 -2.97 -4.38
N LEU A 6 -13.48 -2.50 -3.98
CA LEU A 6 -12.34 -3.34 -3.61
C LEU A 6 -12.52 -3.93 -2.20
N PRO A 7 -11.97 -5.12 -1.94
CA PRO A 7 -12.08 -5.77 -0.64
C PRO A 7 -11.35 -4.98 0.45
N ASP A 8 -11.84 -5.13 1.67
CA ASP A 8 -11.23 -4.51 2.84
C ASP A 8 -9.92 -5.22 3.20
N ILE A 9 -8.81 -4.47 3.31
CA ILE A 9 -7.47 -5.04 3.46
C ILE A 9 -7.30 -5.70 4.83
N ASP A 10 -7.81 -5.07 5.90
CA ASP A 10 -7.79 -5.63 7.26
C ASP A 10 -8.51 -6.98 7.32
N SER A 11 -9.64 -7.10 6.61
CA SER A 11 -10.43 -8.33 6.56
C SER A 11 -9.74 -9.49 5.83
N LEU A 12 -8.77 -9.20 4.95
CA LEU A 12 -8.02 -10.20 4.19
C LEU A 12 -6.81 -10.74 4.95
N TRP A 13 -6.41 -10.04 6.00
CA TRP A 13 -5.16 -10.28 6.70
C TRP A 13 -5.23 -11.51 7.62
N ASP A 14 -4.36 -12.49 7.39
CA ASP A 14 -4.15 -13.63 8.28
C ASP A 14 -2.73 -13.60 8.85
N TYR A 15 -2.61 -13.21 10.12
CA TYR A 15 -1.34 -13.12 10.85
C TYR A 15 -0.66 -14.47 11.08
N ASN A 16 -1.41 -15.58 11.07
CA ASN A 16 -0.83 -16.91 11.22
C ASN A 16 -0.27 -17.43 9.89
N ARG A 17 -0.71 -16.87 8.77
CA ARG A 17 -0.37 -17.31 7.41
C ARG A 17 0.07 -16.13 6.53
N PRO A 18 1.21 -15.48 6.85
CA PRO A 18 1.67 -14.31 6.11
C PRO A 18 1.95 -14.59 4.62
N LEU A 19 2.32 -15.83 4.25
CA LEU A 19 2.53 -16.22 2.86
C LEU A 19 1.21 -16.33 2.06
N GLU A 20 0.15 -16.87 2.66
CA GLU A 20 -1.17 -16.94 2.00
C GLU A 20 -1.79 -15.55 1.89
N THR A 21 -1.63 -14.74 2.92
CA THR A 21 -2.02 -13.33 2.95
C THR A 21 -1.31 -12.53 1.85
N GLU A 22 0.01 -12.71 1.67
CA GLU A 22 0.76 -12.10 0.56
C GLU A 22 0.19 -12.47 -0.81
N ALA A 23 -0.09 -13.76 -1.04
CA ALA A 23 -0.62 -14.24 -2.31
C ALA A 23 -1.99 -13.60 -2.63
N ARG A 24 -2.83 -13.40 -1.62
CA ARG A 24 -4.11 -12.69 -1.76
C ARG A 24 -3.92 -11.24 -2.18
N PHE A 25 -3.01 -10.50 -1.54
CA PHE A 25 -2.75 -9.11 -1.92
C PHE A 25 -2.15 -8.97 -3.32
N ARG A 26 -1.23 -9.86 -3.69
CA ARG A 26 -0.70 -9.89 -5.06
C ARG A 26 -1.79 -10.13 -6.11
N ALA A 27 -2.81 -10.94 -5.79
CA ALA A 27 -3.95 -11.15 -6.69
C ALA A 27 -4.90 -9.95 -6.79
N LEU A 28 -4.80 -8.99 -5.86
CA LEU A 28 -5.61 -7.77 -5.83
C LEU A 28 -4.94 -6.59 -6.52
N LEU A 29 -3.62 -6.59 -6.68
CA LEU A 29 -2.89 -5.56 -7.43
C LEU A 29 -3.50 -5.26 -8.82
N PRO A 30 -3.76 -6.25 -9.70
CA PRO A 30 -4.35 -5.96 -11.01
C PRO A 30 -5.78 -5.40 -10.93
N GLN A 31 -6.50 -5.67 -9.83
CA GLN A 31 -7.83 -5.10 -9.61
C GLN A 31 -7.74 -3.63 -9.16
N ALA A 32 -6.73 -3.29 -8.35
CA ALA A 32 -6.43 -1.92 -7.98
C ALA A 32 -6.03 -1.08 -9.20
N GLU A 33 -5.14 -1.62 -10.04
CA GLU A 33 -4.73 -1.00 -11.31
C GLU A 33 -5.92 -0.79 -12.24
N ALA A 34 -6.77 -1.81 -12.42
CA ALA A 34 -7.96 -1.72 -13.26
C ALA A 34 -9.01 -0.72 -12.73
N ALA A 35 -9.07 -0.54 -11.41
CA ALA A 35 -9.93 0.44 -10.75
C ALA A 35 -9.35 1.87 -10.77
N GLY A 36 -8.08 2.04 -11.20
CA GLY A 36 -7.37 3.31 -11.17
C GLY A 36 -7.11 3.83 -9.75
N ASP A 37 -7.12 2.95 -8.75
CA ASP A 37 -6.98 3.32 -7.34
C ASP A 37 -5.52 3.17 -6.89
N GLN A 38 -4.72 4.17 -7.26
CA GLN A 38 -3.30 4.23 -6.94
C GLN A 38 -3.05 4.14 -5.42
N VAL A 39 -3.92 4.75 -4.60
CA VAL A 39 -3.79 4.72 -3.14
C VAL A 39 -3.95 3.29 -2.64
N TYR A 40 -4.99 2.58 -3.11
CA TYR A 40 -5.20 1.18 -2.74
C TYR A 40 -4.05 0.28 -3.17
N GLU A 41 -3.50 0.49 -4.37
CA GLU A 41 -2.31 -0.22 -4.86
C GLU A 41 -1.11 -0.03 -3.93
N LEU A 42 -0.80 1.21 -3.53
CA LEU A 42 0.32 1.51 -2.63
C LEU A 42 0.10 0.90 -1.23
N VAL A 43 -1.13 0.85 -0.75
CA VAL A 43 -1.46 0.17 0.51
C VAL A 43 -1.24 -1.35 0.38
N LEU A 44 -1.62 -1.98 -0.74
CA LEU A 44 -1.34 -3.40 -0.99
C LEU A 44 0.17 -3.69 -1.03
N LEU A 45 0.97 -2.86 -1.70
CA LEU A 45 2.42 -3.03 -1.76
C LEU A 45 3.07 -2.94 -0.37
N THR A 46 2.62 -2.00 0.45
CA THR A 46 3.03 -1.87 1.85
C THR A 46 2.68 -3.11 2.67
N GLN A 47 1.46 -3.62 2.50
CA GLN A 47 0.99 -4.84 3.15
C GLN A 47 1.81 -6.07 2.74
N ILE A 48 2.15 -6.21 1.45
CA ILE A 48 3.05 -7.25 0.95
C ILE A 48 4.44 -7.12 1.61
N ALA A 49 4.98 -5.90 1.71
CA ALA A 49 6.25 -5.66 2.39
C ALA A 49 6.21 -6.11 3.86
N ARG A 50 5.09 -5.87 4.57
CA ARG A 50 4.87 -6.37 5.94
C ARG A 50 4.89 -7.90 5.99
N CYS A 51 4.27 -8.60 5.05
CA CYS A 51 4.36 -10.07 4.96
C CYS A 51 5.81 -10.53 4.75
N HIS A 52 6.59 -9.82 3.94
CA HIS A 52 8.01 -10.12 3.71
C HIS A 52 8.82 -9.95 5.00
N SER A 53 8.64 -8.86 5.74
CA SER A 53 9.29 -8.64 7.05
C SER A 53 8.95 -9.73 8.08
N LEU A 54 7.68 -10.16 8.13
CA LEU A 54 7.23 -11.24 9.04
C LEU A 54 7.82 -12.62 8.67
N THR A 55 8.22 -12.80 7.42
CA THR A 55 8.82 -14.06 6.92
C THR A 55 10.35 -13.99 6.81
N GLY A 56 10.97 -12.91 7.32
CA GLY A 56 12.42 -12.71 7.29
C GLY A 56 12.99 -12.28 5.92
N ARG A 57 12.14 -11.93 4.95
CA ARG A 57 12.52 -11.47 3.61
C ARG A 57 12.72 -9.95 3.58
N TYR A 58 13.67 -9.46 4.38
CA TYR A 58 13.85 -8.01 4.58
C TYR A 58 14.25 -7.26 3.31
N GLU A 59 15.10 -7.84 2.45
CA GLU A 59 15.48 -7.20 1.18
C GLU A 59 14.27 -6.98 0.26
N GLY A 60 13.39 -7.98 0.17
CA GLY A 60 12.14 -7.88 -0.59
C GLY A 60 11.16 -6.87 0.02
N ALA A 61 11.07 -6.81 1.35
CA ALA A 61 10.28 -5.81 2.05
C ALA A 61 10.78 -4.39 1.75
N HIS A 62 12.09 -4.15 1.89
CA HIS A 62 12.69 -2.84 1.65
C HIS A 62 12.49 -2.39 0.20
N ALA A 63 12.75 -3.26 -0.77
CA ALA A 63 12.56 -2.92 -2.18
C ALA A 63 11.11 -2.53 -2.51
N LEU A 64 10.12 -3.14 -1.85
CA LEU A 64 8.71 -2.76 -1.98
C LEU A 64 8.42 -1.40 -1.33
N LEU A 65 8.97 -1.15 -0.14
CA LEU A 65 8.80 0.12 0.55
C LEU A 65 9.47 1.29 -0.19
N ASP A 66 10.63 1.06 -0.82
CA ASP A 66 11.30 2.03 -1.69
C ASP A 66 10.43 2.38 -2.90
N GLN A 67 9.78 1.40 -3.53
CA GLN A 67 8.84 1.63 -4.63
C GLN A 67 7.64 2.47 -4.18
N VAL A 68 7.06 2.15 -3.02
CA VAL A 68 5.96 2.93 -2.46
C VAL A 68 6.42 4.36 -2.15
N ALA A 69 7.60 4.52 -1.53
CA ALA A 69 8.14 5.83 -1.22
C ALA A 69 8.36 6.69 -2.48
N ALA A 70 8.91 6.11 -3.56
CA ALA A 70 9.10 6.81 -4.83
C ALA A 70 7.77 7.22 -5.47
N ALA A 71 6.75 6.36 -5.45
CA ALA A 71 5.43 6.68 -5.98
C ALA A 71 4.71 7.76 -5.16
N LEU A 72 4.87 7.75 -3.83
CA LEU A 72 4.34 8.82 -2.97
C LEU A 72 5.05 10.14 -3.23
N ASP A 73 6.37 10.12 -3.41
CA ASP A 73 7.20 11.29 -3.70
C ASP A 73 6.78 11.93 -5.03
N ASP A 74 6.65 11.13 -6.09
CA ASP A 74 6.14 11.53 -7.40
C ASP A 74 4.75 12.18 -7.31
N ALA A 75 3.81 11.54 -6.61
CA ALA A 75 2.46 12.06 -6.41
C ALA A 75 2.40 13.34 -5.55
N LEU A 76 3.33 13.51 -4.60
CA LEU A 76 3.46 14.75 -3.82
C LEU A 76 4.10 15.89 -4.63
N PHE A 77 4.96 15.58 -5.59
CA PHE A 77 5.57 16.57 -6.48
C PHE A 77 4.60 17.05 -7.57
N GLU A 78 3.70 16.21 -8.07
CA GLU A 78 2.64 16.62 -9.00
C GLU A 78 1.60 17.57 -8.37
N ASP A 79 1.26 17.40 -7.09
CA ASP A 79 0.29 18.23 -6.35
C ASP A 79 0.92 19.47 -5.68
N SER A 80 2.06 19.95 -6.20
CA SER A 80 2.74 21.17 -5.72
C SER A 80 2.02 22.46 -6.15
N ALA A 81 0.72 22.57 -5.89
CA ALA A 81 0.06 23.85 -5.67
C ALA A 81 0.31 24.28 -4.20
N PRO A 82 0.37 25.59 -3.88
CA PRO A 82 0.58 26.02 -2.50
C PRO A 82 -0.52 25.48 -1.58
N PHE A 83 -0.09 24.70 -0.58
CA PHE A 83 -0.93 24.03 0.42
C PHE A 83 -1.89 25.00 1.12
N GLU A 84 -3.16 25.01 0.71
CA GLU A 84 -4.27 25.52 1.52
C GLU A 84 -5.27 24.36 1.74
N ASP A 85 -5.31 23.90 3.00
CA ASP A 85 -6.38 23.10 3.60
C ASP A 85 -6.60 21.65 3.06
N GLY A 86 -5.92 20.68 3.69
CA GLY A 86 -6.24 19.25 3.57
C GLY A 86 -5.02 18.38 3.33
N ALA A 87 -4.64 17.55 4.31
CA ALA A 87 -3.53 16.61 4.14
C ALA A 87 -3.86 15.60 3.02
N PRO A 88 -2.99 15.41 2.01
CA PRO A 88 -3.26 14.51 0.90
C PRO A 88 -3.36 13.07 1.42
N ALA A 89 -4.17 12.23 0.75
CA ALA A 89 -4.35 10.81 1.09
C ALA A 89 -3.02 10.03 1.24
N LEU A 90 -1.95 10.54 0.65
CA LEU A 90 -0.56 10.05 0.74
C LEU A 90 0.04 10.15 2.16
N VAL A 91 -0.39 11.13 2.96
CA VAL A 91 0.02 11.27 4.37
C VAL A 91 -0.49 10.09 5.21
N ARG A 92 -1.64 9.50 4.85
CA ARG A 92 -2.15 8.28 5.51
C ARG A 92 -1.28 7.06 5.23
N VAL A 93 -0.78 6.90 4.01
CA VAL A 93 0.11 5.78 3.66
C VAL A 93 1.40 5.88 4.47
N ARG A 94 1.99 7.08 4.56
CA ARG A 94 3.19 7.31 5.37
C ARG A 94 2.96 7.08 6.87
N TYR A 95 1.84 7.57 7.41
CA TYR A 95 1.47 7.33 8.81
C TYR A 95 1.26 5.83 9.14
N LEU A 96 0.75 5.04 8.19
CA LEU A 96 0.56 3.60 8.35
C LEU A 96 1.87 2.80 8.31
N LEU A 97 2.94 3.37 7.73
CA LEU A 97 4.27 2.78 7.70
C LEU A 97 5.05 2.99 9.02
N GLU A 98 4.68 4.00 9.81
CA GLU A 98 5.37 4.38 11.05
C GLU A 98 4.75 3.75 12.33
N ARG A 99 3.86 2.76 12.20
CA ARG A 99 3.16 2.09 13.33
C ARG A 99 3.44 0.60 13.49
#